data_AF-A0A972UST4-F1
#
_entry.id   AF-A0A972UST4-F1
#
_cell.length_a   1.000
_cell.length_b   1.000
_cell.length_c   1.000
_cell.angle_alpha   90.00
_cell.angle_beta   90.00
_cell.angle_gamma   90.00
#
_symmetry.space_group_name_H-M   'P 1'
#
loop_
_entity.id
_entity.type
_entity.pdbx_description
1 polymer ?
#
loop_
_entity_poly.entity_id
_entity_poly.type
_entity_poly.pdbx_seq_one_letter_code
_entity_poly.pdbx_strand_id
1 'polypeptide(L)'
;MADADFSAPPAFEGDTEAEKLISSLRELRAFTDIPPISSRLPISYRRMPGPLRVRLARLIGRWQGRREHHWADFPGWPLDLSTDILSDWLSPRTSPFRDGPTPVVLTHDLDSAEGTRNLLARFLDLEEASGARSTNFVVPAAWPLDHGALEEVKRRGHELAVHGFDHSNRTAFSRPEERRDRLAAAGELIERYAMVGYRAPSLLRTRALLKDLSNIYLYDSSIPTSGGPFPTANNGCATARPFLIEGIAELPLTMPRDGTLRFLGLDGDAILALWRACADQISEAGGVVVLLTHCEETFSGGDQMLDVYKRFLEYITSNSRFRWSSPMEIISKAGLLTKPANSQRLSAEDAAAKLQ
;
A
#
# COMPACT_ATOMS: atom_id res chain seq x y z
N MET A 1 -33.21 -26.17 -32.78
CA MET A 1 -32.86 -26.51 -31.39
C MET A 1 -31.57 -27.29 -31.46
N ALA A 2 -30.46 -26.60 -31.23
CA ALA A 2 -29.12 -27.18 -31.14
C ALA A 2 -28.60 -26.73 -29.78
N ASP A 3 -28.48 -27.68 -28.85
CA ASP A 3 -27.92 -27.46 -27.53
C ASP A 3 -26.41 -27.26 -27.68
N ALA A 4 -25.94 -26.08 -27.25
CA ALA A 4 -24.52 -25.79 -27.13
C ALA A 4 -24.02 -26.36 -25.81
N ASP A 5 -23.23 -27.42 -25.91
CA ASP A 5 -22.50 -28.04 -24.81
C ASP A 5 -21.43 -27.07 -24.30
N PHE A 6 -21.68 -26.45 -23.14
CA PHE A 6 -20.69 -25.68 -22.38
C PHE A 6 -19.86 -26.63 -21.51
N SER A 7 -19.05 -27.48 -22.15
CA SER A 7 -18.00 -28.20 -21.45
C SER A 7 -16.92 -27.21 -21.05
N ALA A 8 -16.74 -26.98 -19.75
CA ALA A 8 -15.61 -26.23 -19.21
C ALA A 8 -14.29 -26.81 -19.75
N PRO A 9 -13.29 -25.97 -20.09
CA PRO A 9 -12.02 -26.49 -20.57
C PRO A 9 -11.37 -27.37 -19.49
N PRO A 10 -10.65 -28.44 -19.87
CA PRO A 10 -10.00 -29.30 -18.91
C PRO A 10 -8.93 -28.51 -18.14
N ALA A 11 -8.99 -28.57 -16.81
CA ALA A 11 -7.92 -28.09 -15.95
C ALA A 11 -6.66 -28.92 -16.23
N PHE A 12 -5.62 -28.28 -16.76
CA PHE A 12 -4.33 -28.92 -16.97
C PHE A 12 -3.61 -29.04 -15.61
N GLU A 13 -3.31 -30.27 -15.20
CA GLU A 13 -2.58 -30.62 -13.96
C GLU A 13 -1.11 -30.11 -13.89
N GLY A 14 -0.69 -29.19 -14.78
CA GLY A 14 0.62 -28.53 -14.78
C GLY A 14 0.68 -27.18 -14.06
N ASP A 15 -0.47 -26.56 -13.75
CA ASP A 15 -0.55 -25.17 -13.27
C ASP A 15 -0.14 -24.97 -11.78
N THR A 16 0.01 -26.03 -10.96
CA THR A 16 0.14 -25.86 -9.50
C THR A 16 1.56 -25.67 -8.96
N GLU A 17 2.61 -26.24 -9.56
CA GLU A 17 3.98 -26.09 -9.02
C GLU A 17 4.57 -24.70 -9.32
N ALA A 18 4.35 -24.18 -10.53
CA ALA A 18 4.76 -22.83 -10.90
C ALA A 18 4.05 -21.77 -10.04
N GLU A 19 2.73 -21.89 -9.85
CA GLU A 19 1.96 -21.01 -8.98
C GLU A 19 2.46 -21.06 -7.52
N LYS A 20 2.75 -22.26 -6.99
CA LYS A 20 3.35 -22.43 -5.65
C LYS A 20 4.73 -21.79 -5.54
N LEU A 21 5.58 -21.92 -6.58
CA LEU A 21 6.90 -21.30 -6.60
C LEU A 21 6.80 -19.77 -6.59
N ILE A 22 5.94 -19.19 -7.44
CA ILE A 22 5.71 -17.74 -7.53
C ILE A 22 5.16 -17.20 -6.19
N SER A 23 4.17 -17.88 -5.61
CA SER A 23 3.63 -17.55 -4.28
C SER A 23 4.72 -17.62 -3.21
N SER A 24 5.52 -18.69 -3.19
CA SER A 24 6.61 -18.86 -2.22
C SER A 24 7.66 -17.75 -2.32
N LEU A 25 7.99 -17.30 -3.54
CA LEU A 25 8.95 -16.21 -3.76
C LEU A 25 8.39 -14.86 -3.32
N ARG A 26 7.11 -14.57 -3.62
CA ARG A 26 6.43 -13.37 -3.11
C ARG A 26 6.43 -13.33 -1.59
N GLU A 27 6.23 -14.47 -0.95
CA GLU A 27 6.16 -14.59 0.51
C GLU A 27 7.53 -14.65 1.19
N LEU A 28 8.61 -14.99 0.47
CA LEU A 28 9.95 -15.25 1.00
C LEU A 28 10.44 -14.15 1.95
N ARG A 29 10.16 -12.89 1.61
CA ARG A 29 10.52 -11.72 2.41
C ARG A 29 9.32 -10.80 2.68
N ALA A 30 8.10 -11.33 2.54
CA ALA A 30 6.88 -10.57 2.75
C ALA A 30 6.59 -10.28 4.23
N PHE A 31 7.17 -11.02 5.17
CA PHE A 31 6.87 -10.90 6.59
C PHE A 31 8.02 -10.31 7.40
N THR A 32 7.68 -9.70 8.52
CA THR A 32 8.63 -9.25 9.53
C THR A 32 8.62 -10.24 10.68
N ASP A 33 9.45 -11.28 10.59
CA ASP A 33 9.44 -12.37 11.58
C ASP A 33 10.10 -11.97 12.92
N ILE A 34 11.04 -11.02 12.88
CA ILE A 34 11.75 -10.53 14.05
C ILE A 34 11.18 -9.16 14.44
N PRO A 35 10.57 -9.01 15.63
CA PRO A 35 10.05 -7.73 16.08
C PRO A 35 11.20 -6.69 16.16
N PRO A 36 11.10 -5.55 15.44
CA PRO A 36 12.12 -4.52 15.52
C PRO A 36 12.12 -3.88 16.91
N ILE A 37 13.21 -3.19 17.27
CA ILE A 37 13.31 -2.49 18.57
C ILE A 37 12.15 -1.49 18.75
N SER A 38 11.71 -0.86 17.66
CA SER A 38 10.59 0.09 17.68
C SER A 38 9.26 -0.51 18.13
N SER A 39 9.05 -1.82 18.02
CA SER A 39 7.84 -2.49 18.54
C SER A 39 7.95 -2.87 20.02
N ARG A 40 9.13 -2.78 20.62
CA ARG A 40 9.38 -3.14 22.04
C ARG A 40 9.43 -1.92 22.96
N LEU A 41 9.59 -0.71 22.41
CA LEU A 41 9.69 0.50 23.20
C LEU A 41 8.28 1.06 23.50
N PRO A 42 7.94 1.38 24.76
CA PRO A 42 6.68 2.04 25.13
C PRO A 42 6.65 3.52 24.71
N ILE A 43 7.63 3.95 23.91
CA ILE A 43 7.88 5.34 23.52
C ILE A 43 7.74 5.42 22.01
N SER A 44 6.71 6.10 21.53
CA SER A 44 6.61 6.47 20.12
C SER A 44 7.87 7.24 19.73
N TYR A 45 8.52 6.86 18.63
CA TYR A 45 9.70 7.54 18.06
C TYR A 45 9.46 9.06 17.83
N ARG A 46 8.20 9.50 17.89
CA ARG A 46 7.74 10.90 17.86
C ARG A 46 8.07 11.72 19.10
N ARG A 47 8.54 11.13 20.22
CA ARG A 47 9.02 11.92 21.37
C ARG A 47 10.31 12.70 21.09
N MET A 48 11.00 12.43 19.97
CA MET A 48 12.07 13.28 19.48
C MET A 48 11.51 14.55 18.80
N PRO A 49 12.02 15.76 19.12
CA PRO A 49 11.65 16.99 18.42
C PRO A 49 11.84 16.85 16.89
N GLY A 50 10.86 17.32 16.11
CA GLY A 50 10.80 17.18 14.66
C GLY A 50 12.10 17.53 13.91
N PRO A 51 12.72 18.70 14.16
CA PRO A 51 13.95 19.10 13.46
C PRO A 51 15.14 18.17 13.73
N LEU A 52 15.25 17.65 14.96
CA LEU A 52 16.32 16.71 15.35
C LEU A 52 16.10 15.34 14.69
N ARG A 53 14.84 14.89 14.64
CA ARG A 53 14.43 13.66 13.96
C ARG A 53 14.75 13.71 12.47
N VAL A 54 14.44 14.81 11.78
CA VAL A 54 14.73 14.98 10.35
C VAL A 54 16.24 14.96 10.07
N ARG A 55 17.04 15.67 10.89
CA ARG A 55 18.50 15.67 10.73
C ARG A 55 19.11 14.29 10.95
N LEU A 56 18.68 13.59 12.00
CA LEU A 56 19.16 12.24 12.27
C LEU A 56 18.76 11.26 11.17
N ALA A 57 17.50 11.30 10.70
CA ALA A 57 17.02 10.45 9.63
C ALA A 57 17.79 10.67 8.32
N ARG A 58 18.12 11.93 7.97
CA ARG A 58 18.96 12.26 6.81
C ARG A 58 20.39 11.74 6.94
N LEU A 59 20.99 11.83 8.13
CA LEU A 59 22.35 11.31 8.36
C LEU A 59 22.38 9.78 8.25
N ILE A 60 21.43 9.09 8.88
CA ILE A 60 21.33 7.63 8.81
C ILE A 60 21.04 7.20 7.37
N GLY A 61 20.11 7.85 6.67
CA GLY A 61 19.77 7.47 5.31
C GLY A 61 20.90 7.75 4.31
N ARG A 62 21.68 8.84 4.45
CA ARG A 62 22.92 9.05 3.65
C ARG A 62 23.95 7.94 3.88
N TRP A 63 24.08 7.48 5.12
CA TRP A 63 24.97 6.37 5.44
C TRP A 63 24.45 5.05 4.87
N GLN A 64 23.14 4.80 4.95
CA GLN A 64 22.51 3.62 4.36
C GLN A 64 22.55 3.61 2.84
N GLY A 65 22.45 4.76 2.16
CA GLY A 65 22.61 4.85 0.71
C GLY A 65 23.96 4.32 0.23
N ARG A 66 25.02 4.42 1.05
CA ARG A 66 26.34 3.84 0.76
C ARG A 66 26.42 2.33 1.01
N ARG A 67 25.39 1.73 1.60
CA ARG A 67 25.33 0.33 2.03
C ARG A 67 24.12 -0.39 1.42
N GLU A 68 23.68 0.05 0.24
CA GLU A 68 22.50 -0.50 -0.45
C GLU A 68 22.50 -2.03 -0.54
N HIS A 69 23.64 -2.62 -0.92
CA HIS A 69 23.82 -4.06 -1.00
C HIS A 69 23.57 -4.84 0.32
N HIS A 70 23.57 -4.18 1.48
CA HIS A 70 23.24 -4.83 2.75
C HIS A 70 21.74 -4.92 3.04
N TRP A 71 20.93 -4.03 2.44
CA TRP A 71 19.51 -3.91 2.77
C TRP A 71 18.56 -4.07 1.57
N ALA A 72 19.10 -4.23 0.36
CA ALA A 72 18.39 -4.49 -0.88
C ALA A 72 18.93 -5.77 -1.60
N ASP A 73 19.21 -6.83 -0.83
CA ASP A 73 19.65 -8.13 -1.37
C ASP A 73 18.50 -8.84 -2.08
N PHE A 74 17.35 -8.95 -1.40
CA PHE A 74 16.07 -9.31 -2.01
C PHE A 74 14.90 -8.81 -1.14
N PRO A 75 13.88 -8.17 -1.73
CA PRO A 75 13.85 -7.68 -3.11
C PRO A 75 14.85 -6.53 -3.36
N GLY A 76 15.26 -6.34 -4.60
CA GLY A 76 16.14 -5.27 -5.05
C GLY A 76 15.51 -3.86 -4.95
N TRP A 77 16.37 -2.84 -4.87
CA TRP A 77 16.00 -1.42 -4.85
C TRP A 77 16.35 -0.77 -6.20
N PRO A 78 15.60 0.24 -6.68
CA PRO A 78 14.40 0.86 -6.12
C PRO A 78 13.11 0.12 -6.47
N LEU A 79 13.15 -0.86 -7.38
CA LEU A 79 12.02 -1.65 -7.82
C LEU A 79 12.52 -3.06 -8.15
N ASP A 80 11.76 -4.08 -7.78
CA ASP A 80 12.04 -5.47 -8.11
C ASP A 80 10.78 -6.14 -8.64
N LEU A 81 10.83 -6.62 -9.88
CA LEU A 81 9.72 -7.28 -10.57
C LEU A 81 10.06 -8.73 -10.90
N SER A 82 11.07 -9.31 -10.23
CA SER A 82 11.58 -10.65 -10.54
C SER A 82 10.50 -11.73 -10.45
N THR A 83 9.53 -11.61 -9.53
CA THR A 83 8.42 -12.58 -9.48
C THR A 83 7.40 -12.38 -10.59
N ASP A 84 7.25 -11.16 -11.12
CA ASP A 84 6.40 -10.90 -12.29
C ASP A 84 7.04 -11.44 -13.57
N ILE A 85 8.36 -11.24 -13.73
CA ILE A 85 9.14 -11.81 -14.85
C ILE A 85 9.09 -13.33 -14.81
N LEU A 86 9.31 -13.92 -13.63
CA LEU A 86 9.24 -15.38 -13.46
C LEU A 86 7.83 -15.90 -13.74
N SER A 87 6.80 -15.18 -13.28
CA SER A 87 5.41 -15.51 -13.56
C SER A 87 5.15 -15.51 -15.07
N ASP A 88 5.57 -14.48 -15.79
CA ASP A 88 5.38 -14.39 -17.24
C ASP A 88 6.12 -15.50 -17.99
N TRP A 89 7.28 -15.96 -17.48
CA TRP A 89 8.07 -17.01 -18.09
C TRP A 89 7.50 -18.43 -17.85
N LEU A 90 7.11 -18.73 -16.61
CA LEU A 90 6.65 -20.07 -16.21
C LEU A 90 5.17 -20.30 -16.50
N SER A 91 4.37 -19.24 -16.46
CA SER A 91 2.92 -19.30 -16.63
C SER A 91 2.49 -18.04 -17.37
N PRO A 92 2.53 -18.03 -18.72
CA PRO A 92 2.24 -16.86 -19.55
C PRO A 92 0.75 -16.44 -19.53
N ARG A 93 0.07 -16.59 -18.39
CA ARG A 93 -1.13 -15.84 -18.06
C ARG A 93 -0.76 -14.37 -18.09
N THR A 94 -1.39 -13.65 -19.01
CA THR A 94 -1.22 -12.20 -19.08
C THR A 94 -1.80 -11.59 -17.81
N SER A 95 -1.02 -10.71 -17.17
CA SER A 95 -1.55 -9.87 -16.10
C SER A 95 -2.86 -9.21 -16.58
N PRO A 96 -3.91 -9.14 -15.74
CA PRO A 96 -5.15 -8.46 -16.11
C PRO A 96 -4.94 -6.95 -16.35
N PHE A 97 -3.78 -6.41 -15.97
CA PHE A 97 -3.40 -5.02 -16.19
C PHE A 97 -2.44 -4.83 -17.36
N ARG A 98 -2.10 -5.89 -18.10
CA ARG A 98 -1.28 -5.78 -19.32
C ARG A 98 -2.04 -5.11 -20.46
N ASP A 99 -3.34 -5.35 -20.54
CA ASP A 99 -4.19 -4.78 -21.59
C ASP A 99 -4.83 -3.46 -21.13
N GLY A 100 -4.56 -2.40 -21.92
CA GLY A 100 -5.06 -1.05 -21.69
C GLY A 100 -4.15 -0.20 -20.79
N PRO A 101 -4.63 0.98 -20.35
CA PRO A 101 -3.84 1.86 -19.51
C PRO A 101 -3.58 1.26 -18.12
N THR A 102 -2.32 1.39 -17.68
CA THR A 102 -1.82 0.96 -16.39
C THR A 102 -2.51 1.72 -15.27
N PRO A 103 -3.15 1.01 -14.32
CA PRO A 103 -3.79 1.66 -13.20
C PRO A 103 -2.79 2.31 -12.24
N VAL A 104 -3.17 3.48 -11.74
CA VAL A 104 -2.43 4.25 -10.74
C VAL A 104 -3.33 4.52 -9.53
N VAL A 105 -2.88 4.07 -8.36
CA VAL A 105 -3.54 4.26 -7.07
C VAL A 105 -2.69 5.21 -6.24
N LEU A 106 -3.29 6.33 -5.81
CA LEU A 106 -2.68 7.28 -4.90
C LEU A 106 -3.11 6.96 -3.47
N THR A 107 -2.15 6.87 -2.56
CA THR A 107 -2.44 6.58 -1.16
C THR A 107 -1.67 7.49 -0.21
N HIS A 108 -2.32 7.85 0.90
CA HIS A 108 -1.72 8.66 1.95
C HIS A 108 -1.80 7.95 3.30
N ASP A 109 -0.67 7.84 3.99
CA ASP A 109 -0.65 7.45 5.40
C ASP A 109 -0.82 8.73 6.23
N LEU A 110 -2.00 8.89 6.84
CA LEU A 110 -2.32 10.03 7.68
C LEU A 110 -1.79 9.78 9.07
N ASP A 111 -0.52 10.12 9.21
CA ASP A 111 0.25 9.83 10.38
C ASP A 111 0.01 10.84 11.50
N SER A 112 -0.77 11.89 11.30
CA SER A 112 -1.05 12.88 12.34
C SER A 112 -2.27 13.73 12.03
N ALA A 113 -2.73 14.49 13.03
CA ALA A 113 -3.72 15.54 12.81
C ALA A 113 -3.23 16.62 11.82
N GLU A 114 -1.92 16.86 11.74
CA GLU A 114 -1.35 17.76 10.71
C GLU A 114 -1.52 17.17 9.31
N GLY A 115 -1.18 15.90 9.13
CA GLY A 115 -1.38 15.18 7.86
C GLY A 115 -2.83 15.25 7.38
N THR A 116 -3.79 15.04 8.29
CA THR A 116 -5.22 15.13 7.96
C THR A 116 -5.63 16.54 7.52
N ARG A 117 -5.15 17.60 8.19
CA ARG A 117 -5.43 18.99 7.79
C ARG A 117 -4.78 19.31 6.44
N ASN A 118 -3.53 18.91 6.25
CA ASN A 118 -2.79 19.17 5.01
C ASN A 118 -3.40 18.42 3.82
N LEU A 119 -3.92 17.20 4.04
CA LEU A 119 -4.65 16.44 3.01
C LEU A 119 -5.74 17.33 2.37
N LEU A 120 -6.66 17.83 3.21
CA LEU A 120 -7.75 18.70 2.77
C LEU A 120 -7.26 20.01 2.16
N ALA A 121 -6.30 20.65 2.80
CA ALA A 121 -5.86 22.00 2.43
C ALA A 121 -4.93 22.04 1.21
N ARG A 122 -4.27 20.93 0.86
CA ARG A 122 -3.15 20.94 -0.09
C ARG A 122 -3.13 19.80 -1.11
N PHE A 123 -3.69 18.64 -0.78
CA PHE A 123 -3.56 17.44 -1.64
C PHE A 123 -4.82 17.19 -2.46
N LEU A 124 -6.00 17.20 -1.83
CA LEU A 124 -7.23 16.81 -2.52
C LEU A 124 -7.51 17.69 -3.74
N ASP A 125 -7.34 19.01 -3.64
CA ASP A 125 -7.56 19.92 -4.77
C ASP A 125 -6.62 19.61 -5.94
N LEU A 126 -5.36 19.23 -5.67
CA LEU A 126 -4.40 18.86 -6.71
C LEU A 126 -4.79 17.53 -7.38
N GLU A 127 -5.19 16.55 -6.58
CA GLU A 127 -5.62 15.24 -7.06
C GLU A 127 -6.88 15.35 -7.90
N GLU A 128 -7.88 16.10 -7.43
CA GLU A 128 -9.14 16.31 -8.12
C GLU A 128 -8.94 17.06 -9.43
N ALA A 129 -8.07 18.08 -9.45
CA ALA A 129 -7.70 18.78 -10.69
C ALA A 129 -7.03 17.85 -11.71
N SER A 130 -6.33 16.81 -11.23
CA SER A 130 -5.76 15.75 -12.07
C SER A 130 -6.75 14.62 -12.40
N GLY A 131 -7.98 14.64 -11.86
CA GLY A 131 -8.99 13.61 -12.05
C GLY A 131 -8.81 12.36 -11.17
N ALA A 132 -7.94 12.43 -10.16
CA ALA A 132 -7.67 11.33 -9.24
C ALA A 132 -8.57 11.39 -7.99
N ARG A 133 -8.69 10.25 -7.31
CA ARG A 133 -9.18 10.12 -5.94
C ARG A 133 -8.23 9.20 -5.18
N SER A 134 -7.68 9.69 -4.08
CA SER A 134 -6.76 8.96 -3.22
C SER A 134 -7.45 8.11 -2.15
N THR A 135 -6.71 7.11 -1.66
CA THR A 135 -7.05 6.31 -0.48
C THR A 135 -6.24 6.77 0.72
N ASN A 136 -6.93 7.13 1.80
CA ASN A 136 -6.32 7.78 2.97
C ASN A 136 -6.40 6.87 4.20
N PHE A 137 -5.25 6.40 4.67
CA PHE A 137 -5.12 5.46 5.77
C PHE A 137 -5.05 6.22 7.11
N VAL A 138 -6.08 6.05 7.94
CA VAL A 138 -6.30 6.77 9.21
C VAL A 138 -5.93 5.90 10.41
N VAL A 139 -5.16 6.45 11.36
CA VAL A 139 -4.84 5.76 12.62
C VAL A 139 -5.97 5.95 13.65
N PRO A 140 -6.67 4.88 14.09
CA PRO A 140 -7.89 5.03 14.91
C PRO A 140 -7.70 5.63 16.31
N ALA A 141 -6.60 5.33 16.98
CA ALA A 141 -6.47 5.50 18.44
C ALA A 141 -5.17 6.16 18.90
N ALA A 142 -4.46 6.86 18.00
CA ALA A 142 -3.24 7.58 18.36
C ALA A 142 -3.46 9.06 18.71
N TRP A 143 -4.52 9.68 18.18
CA TRP A 143 -4.91 11.07 18.45
C TRP A 143 -6.42 11.25 18.21
N PRO A 144 -7.05 12.30 18.77
CA PRO A 144 -8.42 12.64 18.45
C PRO A 144 -8.60 12.84 16.94
N LEU A 145 -9.58 12.15 16.37
CA LEU A 145 -9.91 12.27 14.96
C LEU A 145 -10.86 13.44 14.74
N ASP A 146 -10.59 14.23 13.70
CA ASP A 146 -11.51 15.23 13.22
C ASP A 146 -12.52 14.56 12.28
N HIS A 147 -13.67 14.15 12.83
CA HIS A 147 -14.72 13.49 12.07
C HIS A 147 -15.32 14.38 10.97
N GLY A 148 -15.32 15.71 11.15
CA GLY A 148 -15.76 16.64 10.11
C GLY A 148 -14.81 16.63 8.91
N ALA A 149 -13.49 16.58 9.18
CA ALA A 149 -12.49 16.41 8.13
C ALA A 149 -12.65 15.06 7.40
N LEU A 150 -12.86 13.96 8.13
CA LEU A 150 -13.06 12.64 7.52
C LEU A 150 -14.35 12.56 6.68
N GLU A 151 -15.44 13.18 7.15
CA GLU A 151 -16.69 13.31 6.41
C GLU A 151 -16.47 14.10 5.11
N GLU A 152 -15.70 15.19 5.16
CA GLU A 152 -15.36 15.97 3.97
C GLU A 152 -14.55 15.15 2.96
N VAL A 153 -13.54 14.39 3.41
CA VAL A 153 -12.77 13.46 2.54
C VAL A 153 -13.73 12.49 1.82
N LYS A 154 -14.66 11.86 2.56
CA LYS A 154 -15.65 10.95 1.98
C LYS A 154 -16.61 11.66 1.02
N ARG A 155 -17.12 12.84 1.39
CA ARG A 155 -18.04 13.64 0.57
C ARG A 155 -17.41 14.05 -0.76
N ARG A 156 -16.10 14.28 -0.78
CA ARG A 156 -15.31 14.58 -1.99
C ARG A 156 -15.01 13.34 -2.86
N GLY A 157 -15.38 12.14 -2.40
CA GLY A 157 -15.23 10.89 -3.14
C GLY A 157 -13.87 10.21 -2.96
N HIS A 158 -13.09 10.63 -1.96
CA HIS A 158 -11.84 9.95 -1.59
C HIS A 158 -12.12 8.78 -0.65
N GLU A 159 -11.30 7.73 -0.74
CA GLU A 159 -11.42 6.57 0.13
C GLU A 159 -10.76 6.85 1.49
N LEU A 160 -11.37 6.30 2.55
CA LEU A 160 -10.77 6.18 3.88
C LEU A 160 -10.50 4.70 4.17
N ALA A 161 -9.34 4.41 4.72
CA ALA A 161 -8.89 3.06 5.11
C ALA A 161 -8.23 3.08 6.50
N VAL A 162 -7.98 1.91 7.09
CA VAL A 162 -7.46 1.81 8.46
C VAL A 162 -5.93 1.69 8.47
N HIS A 163 -5.26 2.50 9.28
CA HIS A 163 -3.81 2.47 9.48
C HIS A 163 -3.41 1.92 10.84
N GLY A 164 -3.71 0.64 11.10
CA GLY A 164 -3.40 -0.01 12.37
C GLY A 164 -4.31 0.41 13.52
N PHE A 165 -3.70 0.79 14.66
CA PHE A 165 -4.42 1.13 15.89
C PHE A 165 -3.89 2.44 16.50
N ASP A 166 -2.66 2.44 17.00
CA ASP A 166 -2.03 3.55 17.74
C ASP A 166 -0.69 3.99 17.10
N HIS A 167 -0.38 3.46 15.91
CA HIS A 167 0.91 3.64 15.21
C HIS A 167 2.15 3.28 16.08
N SER A 168 2.01 2.39 17.07
CA SER A 168 3.09 2.00 17.99
C SER A 168 3.99 0.88 17.50
N ASN A 169 3.80 0.37 16.28
CA ASN A 169 4.49 -0.80 15.72
C ASN A 169 4.29 -2.10 16.51
N ARG A 170 3.39 -2.13 17.51
CA ARG A 170 3.15 -3.29 18.37
C ARG A 170 2.17 -4.30 17.80
N THR A 171 1.13 -3.84 17.11
CA THR A 171 -0.04 -4.66 16.72
C THR A 171 0.35 -5.96 16.02
N ALA A 172 1.32 -5.94 15.11
CA ALA A 172 1.77 -7.13 14.37
C ALA A 172 2.40 -8.23 15.25
N PHE A 173 2.92 -7.85 16.43
CA PHE A 173 3.67 -8.73 17.34
C PHE A 173 2.94 -8.98 18.66
N SER A 174 1.79 -8.33 18.88
CA SER A 174 0.94 -8.54 20.05
C SER A 174 0.39 -9.96 20.10
N ARG A 175 0.08 -10.42 21.32
CA ARG A 175 -0.61 -11.71 21.53
C ARG A 175 -1.98 -11.71 20.82
N PRO A 176 -2.53 -12.86 20.42
CA PRO A 176 -3.77 -12.93 19.65
C PRO A 176 -4.94 -12.14 20.27
N GLU A 177 -5.14 -12.21 21.58
CA GLU A 177 -6.17 -11.44 22.30
C GLU A 177 -5.97 -9.92 22.14
N GLU A 178 -4.79 -9.41 22.51
CA GLU A 178 -4.48 -7.98 22.36
C GLU A 178 -4.56 -7.52 20.90
N ARG A 179 -4.12 -8.35 19.95
CA ARG A 179 -4.19 -8.00 18.52
C ARG A 179 -5.63 -7.91 18.04
N ARG A 180 -6.52 -8.82 18.47
CA ARG A 180 -7.97 -8.73 18.18
C ARG A 180 -8.57 -7.45 18.76
N ASP A 181 -8.28 -7.12 20.01
CA ASP A 181 -8.82 -5.91 20.66
C ASP A 181 -8.36 -4.63 19.95
N ARG A 182 -7.08 -4.57 19.57
CA ARG A 182 -6.51 -3.46 18.79
C ARG A 182 -7.19 -3.31 17.42
N LEU A 183 -7.46 -4.41 16.72
CA LEU A 183 -8.14 -4.37 15.43
C LEU A 183 -9.62 -4.00 15.56
N ALA A 184 -10.29 -4.46 16.63
CA ALA A 184 -11.70 -4.15 16.90
C ALA A 184 -11.95 -2.65 17.15
N ALA A 185 -10.94 -1.92 17.63
CA ALA A 185 -11.06 -0.47 17.87
C ALA A 185 -11.31 0.36 16.60
N ALA A 186 -11.06 -0.18 15.41
CA ALA A 186 -11.41 0.47 14.15
C ALA A 186 -12.90 0.29 13.77
N GLY A 187 -13.68 -0.49 14.53
CA GLY A 187 -15.04 -0.89 14.19
C GLY A 187 -16.00 0.27 13.88
N GLU A 188 -16.00 1.32 14.71
CA GLU A 188 -16.85 2.50 14.47
C GLU A 188 -16.47 3.22 13.17
N LEU A 189 -15.16 3.34 12.88
CA LEU A 189 -14.68 3.98 11.66
C LEU A 189 -15.02 3.15 10.42
N ILE A 190 -14.90 1.82 10.51
CA ILE A 190 -15.28 0.89 9.46
C ILE A 190 -16.77 1.03 9.15
N GLU A 191 -17.62 0.98 10.17
CA GLU A 191 -19.08 1.09 9.99
C GLU A 191 -19.49 2.47 9.46
N ARG A 192 -18.92 3.56 10.00
CA ARG A 192 -19.28 4.94 9.64
C ARG A 192 -18.77 5.36 8.26
N TYR A 193 -17.56 4.95 7.88
CA TYR A 193 -16.89 5.45 6.68
C TYR A 193 -16.70 4.39 5.58
N ALA A 194 -17.21 3.17 5.80
CA ALA A 194 -17.04 2.03 4.92
C ALA A 194 -15.56 1.74 4.60
N MET A 195 -14.71 1.76 5.65
CA MET A 195 -13.28 1.49 5.50
C MET A 195 -13.05 0.00 5.26
N VAL A 196 -12.69 -0.38 4.04
CA VAL A 196 -12.50 -1.79 3.64
C VAL A 196 -11.02 -2.19 3.47
N GLY A 197 -10.11 -1.21 3.49
CA GLY A 197 -8.68 -1.41 3.38
C GLY A 197 -7.94 -1.30 4.72
N TYR A 198 -6.81 -1.99 4.80
CA TYR A 198 -5.86 -1.88 5.91
C TYR A 198 -4.44 -1.61 5.41
N ARG A 199 -3.67 -0.87 6.20
CA ARG A 199 -2.21 -0.79 6.07
C ARG A 199 -1.56 -0.81 7.45
N ALA A 200 -0.59 -1.68 7.63
CA ALA A 200 0.14 -1.79 8.87
C ALA A 200 1.05 -0.58 9.09
N PRO A 201 1.06 0.02 10.30
CA PRO A 201 2.02 1.06 10.67
C PRO A 201 3.46 0.61 10.42
N SER A 202 4.24 1.49 9.80
CA SER A 202 5.62 1.19 9.41
C SER A 202 5.73 -0.07 8.53
N LEU A 203 4.65 -0.50 7.87
CA LEU A 203 4.58 -1.74 7.09
C LEU A 203 5.01 -2.99 7.86
N LEU A 204 4.87 -3.02 9.19
CA LEU A 204 5.25 -4.20 9.98
C LEU A 204 4.12 -5.20 10.00
N ARG A 205 4.35 -6.39 9.45
CA ARG A 205 3.34 -7.45 9.34
C ARG A 205 3.89 -8.82 9.65
N THR A 206 3.02 -9.67 10.17
CA THR A 206 3.26 -11.09 10.43
C THR A 206 2.15 -11.91 9.77
N ARG A 207 2.37 -13.20 9.51
CA ARG A 207 1.30 -14.09 9.02
C ARG A 207 0.06 -14.04 9.90
N ALA A 208 0.26 -14.05 11.21
CA ALA A 208 -0.81 -13.98 12.20
C ALA A 208 -1.61 -12.67 12.10
N LEU A 209 -0.96 -11.53 11.81
CA LEU A 209 -1.67 -10.28 11.54
C LEU A 209 -2.50 -10.39 10.26
N LEU A 210 -1.91 -10.76 9.12
CA LEU A 210 -2.65 -10.80 7.84
C LEU A 210 -3.84 -11.76 7.90
N LYS A 211 -3.70 -12.89 8.59
CA LYS A 211 -4.81 -13.83 8.83
C LYS A 211 -5.92 -13.23 9.71
N ASP A 212 -5.59 -12.37 10.67
CA ASP A 212 -6.62 -11.67 11.42
C ASP A 212 -7.31 -10.60 10.57
N LEU A 213 -6.53 -9.89 9.72
CA LEU A 213 -7.04 -8.88 8.80
C LEU A 213 -8.01 -9.46 7.77
N SER A 214 -7.77 -10.67 7.26
CA SER A 214 -8.65 -11.32 6.27
C SER A 214 -10.07 -11.59 6.77
N ASN A 215 -10.29 -11.54 8.10
CA ASN A 215 -11.62 -11.64 8.69
C ASN A 215 -12.37 -10.30 8.78
N ILE A 216 -11.70 -9.17 8.51
CA ILE A 216 -12.20 -7.81 8.77
C ILE A 216 -12.18 -6.95 7.50
N TYR A 217 -11.10 -7.00 6.73
CA TYR A 217 -10.84 -6.13 5.60
C TYR A 217 -10.89 -6.90 4.27
N LEU A 218 -11.17 -6.18 3.19
CA LEU A 218 -11.14 -6.74 1.83
C LEU A 218 -9.73 -6.75 1.24
N TYR A 219 -8.86 -5.83 1.69
CA TYR A 219 -7.47 -5.80 1.25
C TYR A 219 -6.50 -5.24 2.28
N ASP A 220 -5.25 -5.67 2.13
CA ASP A 220 -4.07 -5.11 2.78
C ASP A 220 -3.20 -4.41 1.71
N SER A 221 -2.46 -3.38 2.13
CA SER A 221 -1.47 -2.70 1.30
C SER A 221 -0.23 -2.42 2.13
N SER A 222 0.30 -3.48 2.77
CA SER A 222 1.43 -3.38 3.70
C SER A 222 2.72 -3.95 3.17
N ILE A 223 2.71 -4.64 2.03
CA ILE A 223 3.87 -5.33 1.48
C ILE A 223 4.44 -4.49 0.33
N PRO A 224 5.65 -3.93 0.46
CA PRO A 224 6.28 -3.24 -0.66
C PRO A 224 6.76 -4.22 -1.72
N THR A 225 6.79 -3.78 -2.97
CA THR A 225 7.42 -4.53 -4.06
C THR A 225 8.93 -4.62 -3.81
N SER A 226 9.56 -3.48 -3.54
CA SER A 226 10.97 -3.34 -3.19
C SER A 226 11.13 -2.84 -1.75
N GLY A 227 11.89 -3.58 -0.96
CA GLY A 227 12.20 -3.17 0.41
C GLY A 227 13.11 -1.95 0.44
N GLY A 228 12.79 -0.99 1.31
CA GLY A 228 13.72 0.08 1.66
C GLY A 228 14.61 -0.29 2.85
N PRO A 229 15.59 0.55 3.21
CA PRO A 229 16.41 0.32 4.39
C PRO A 229 15.63 0.44 5.71
N PHE A 230 14.40 0.97 5.65
CA PHE A 230 13.54 1.17 6.80
C PHE A 230 12.10 0.68 6.55
N PRO A 231 11.41 0.23 7.61
CA PRO A 231 11.95 -0.10 8.94
C PRO A 231 12.61 -1.49 8.98
N THR A 232 12.40 -2.29 7.93
CA THR A 232 12.92 -3.64 7.78
C THR A 232 13.59 -3.73 6.43
N ALA A 233 14.91 -3.97 6.44
CA ALA A 233 15.69 -4.25 5.25
C ALA A 233 15.29 -5.61 4.63
N ASN A 234 15.59 -5.81 3.34
CA ASN A 234 15.40 -7.08 2.63
C ASN A 234 13.98 -7.64 2.81
N ASN A 235 12.98 -6.79 2.58
CA ASN A 235 11.60 -7.08 2.91
C ASN A 235 10.67 -6.53 1.83
N GLY A 236 9.84 -7.39 1.25
CA GLY A 236 8.94 -7.09 0.15
C GLY A 236 8.55 -8.35 -0.61
N CYS A 237 7.89 -8.18 -1.76
CA CYS A 237 7.30 -9.28 -2.53
C CYS A 237 7.79 -9.39 -3.99
N ALA A 238 8.60 -8.44 -4.47
CA ALA A 238 9.15 -8.45 -5.83
C ALA A 238 8.09 -8.61 -6.96
N THR A 239 6.86 -8.14 -6.71
CA THR A 239 5.75 -8.08 -7.68
C THR A 239 5.09 -6.70 -7.61
N ALA A 240 4.68 -6.18 -8.75
CA ALA A 240 3.79 -5.02 -8.86
C ALA A 240 2.34 -5.43 -9.15
N ARG A 241 2.01 -6.71 -9.07
CA ARG A 241 0.67 -7.26 -9.31
C ARG A 241 0.04 -7.63 -7.97
N PRO A 242 -1.27 -7.35 -7.76
CA PRO A 242 -1.97 -7.78 -6.56
C PRO A 242 -2.03 -9.32 -6.50
N PHE A 243 -2.06 -9.87 -5.29
CA PHE A 243 -2.10 -11.31 -5.07
C PHE A 243 -2.81 -11.66 -3.76
N LEU A 244 -3.20 -12.93 -3.59
CA LEU A 244 -3.82 -13.41 -2.36
C LEU A 244 -2.74 -13.90 -1.37
N ILE A 245 -2.84 -13.49 -0.11
CA ILE A 245 -1.93 -13.93 0.96
C ILE A 245 -2.71 -14.04 2.28
N GLU A 246 -2.58 -15.17 2.99
CA GLU A 246 -3.28 -15.40 4.28
C GLU A 246 -4.81 -15.14 4.25
N GLY A 247 -5.43 -15.30 3.07
CA GLY A 247 -6.86 -15.11 2.84
C GLY A 247 -7.30 -13.66 2.60
N ILE A 248 -6.37 -12.70 2.49
CA ILE A 248 -6.65 -11.30 2.14
C ILE A 248 -5.99 -10.93 0.80
N ALA A 249 -6.61 -10.03 0.03
CA ALA A 249 -5.99 -9.47 -1.15
C ALA A 249 -4.89 -8.48 -0.73
N GLU A 250 -3.66 -8.69 -1.18
CA GLU A 250 -2.59 -7.71 -1.07
C GLU A 250 -2.56 -6.83 -2.32
N LEU A 251 -2.58 -5.52 -2.10
CA LEU A 251 -2.22 -4.50 -3.09
C LEU A 251 -0.84 -3.94 -2.75
N PRO A 252 0.24 -4.45 -3.39
CA PRO A 252 1.59 -4.09 -3.01
C PRO A 252 1.87 -2.59 -3.16
N LEU A 253 2.74 -2.07 -2.29
CA LEU A 253 3.31 -0.73 -2.46
C LEU A 253 4.42 -0.79 -3.51
N THR A 254 4.07 -0.44 -4.75
CA THR A 254 4.96 -0.65 -5.89
C THR A 254 5.92 0.50 -6.15
N MET A 255 5.61 1.69 -5.65
CA MET A 255 6.46 2.87 -5.81
C MET A 255 7.37 3.09 -4.61
N PRO A 256 8.61 3.57 -4.82
CA PRO A 256 9.47 3.99 -3.72
C PRO A 256 8.82 5.11 -2.89
N ARG A 257 8.64 4.87 -1.59
CA ARG A 257 7.92 5.77 -0.67
C ARG A 257 8.65 7.10 -0.46
N ASP A 258 7.89 8.19 -0.35
CA ASP A 258 8.42 9.54 -0.12
C ASP A 258 9.38 9.62 1.07
N GLY A 259 9.02 9.05 2.22
CA GLY A 259 9.82 9.04 3.43
C GLY A 259 11.16 8.35 3.21
N THR A 260 11.18 7.21 2.53
CA THR A 260 12.41 6.48 2.22
C THR A 260 13.34 7.31 1.35
N LEU A 261 12.81 7.89 0.26
CA LEU A 261 13.61 8.69 -0.66
C LEU A 261 14.19 9.94 0.00
N ARG A 262 13.38 10.64 0.81
CA ARG A 262 13.83 11.80 1.58
C ARG A 262 14.88 11.43 2.62
N PHE A 263 14.75 10.27 3.27
CA PHE A 263 15.74 9.82 4.26
C PHE A 263 17.06 9.46 3.59
N LEU A 264 17.04 8.79 2.43
CA LEU A 264 18.22 8.56 1.59
C LEU A 264 18.86 9.86 1.09
N GLY A 265 18.15 10.98 1.17
CA GLY A 265 18.68 12.31 0.92
C GLY A 265 18.65 12.72 -0.55
N LEU A 266 17.78 12.09 -1.34
CA LEU A 266 17.52 12.48 -2.73
C LEU A 266 16.83 13.86 -2.74
N ASP A 267 17.15 14.66 -3.75
CA ASP A 267 16.45 15.90 -4.04
C ASP A 267 15.17 15.66 -4.84
N GLY A 268 14.37 16.72 -5.03
CA GLY A 268 13.06 16.61 -5.65
C GLY A 268 13.10 16.14 -7.11
N ASP A 269 14.08 16.57 -7.91
CA ASP A 269 14.19 16.17 -9.31
C ASP A 269 14.63 14.70 -9.42
N ALA A 270 15.56 14.26 -8.57
CA ALA A 270 15.96 12.85 -8.49
C ALA A 270 14.78 11.95 -8.05
N ILE A 271 13.97 12.41 -7.10
CA ILE A 271 12.76 11.70 -6.66
C ILE A 271 11.76 11.59 -7.82
N LEU A 272 11.47 12.69 -8.51
CA LEU A 272 10.53 12.68 -9.62
C LEU A 272 11.01 11.77 -10.76
N ALA A 273 12.29 11.83 -11.11
CA ALA A 273 12.88 10.98 -12.13
C ALA A 273 12.75 9.49 -11.77
N LEU A 274 13.02 9.15 -10.50
CA LEU A 274 12.87 7.79 -10.00
C LEU A 274 11.41 7.33 -10.04
N TRP A 275 10.47 8.17 -9.60
CA TRP A 275 9.05 7.84 -9.65
C TRP A 275 8.56 7.60 -11.08
N ARG A 276 8.97 8.43 -12.04
CA ARG A 276 8.63 8.22 -13.47
C ARG A 276 9.19 6.90 -14.00
N ALA A 277 10.48 6.64 -13.73
CA ALA A 277 11.13 5.42 -14.17
C ALA A 277 10.47 4.15 -13.60
N CYS A 278 10.14 4.14 -12.30
CA CYS A 278 9.43 3.03 -11.69
C CYS A 278 8.02 2.85 -12.26
N ALA A 279 7.26 3.93 -12.46
CA ALA A 279 5.91 3.86 -13.04
C ALA A 279 5.94 3.28 -14.47
N ASP A 280 6.92 3.69 -15.29
CA ASP A 280 7.11 3.16 -16.63
C ASP A 280 7.46 1.66 -16.62
N GLN A 281 8.40 1.23 -15.77
CA GLN A 281 8.76 -0.20 -15.64
C GLN A 281 7.60 -1.06 -15.13
N ILE A 282 6.82 -0.56 -14.16
CA ILE A 282 5.61 -1.22 -13.66
C ILE A 282 4.58 -1.37 -14.80
N SER A 283 4.41 -0.34 -15.62
CA SER A 283 3.52 -0.41 -16.78
C SER A 283 3.96 -1.47 -17.77
N GLU A 284 5.25 -1.56 -18.09
CA GLU A 284 5.79 -2.58 -19.01
C GLU A 284 5.62 -4.01 -18.48
N ALA A 285 5.71 -4.17 -17.15
CA ALA A 285 5.44 -5.43 -16.46
C ALA A 285 3.93 -5.75 -16.32
N GLY A 286 3.03 -4.91 -16.81
CA GLY A 286 1.59 -5.06 -16.61
C GLY A 286 1.21 -5.09 -15.12
N GLY A 287 1.84 -4.26 -14.31
CA GLY A 287 1.56 -4.13 -12.88
C GLY A 287 0.55 -3.02 -12.57
N VAL A 288 0.52 -2.64 -11.29
CA VAL A 288 -0.28 -1.53 -10.76
C VAL A 288 0.68 -0.54 -10.11
N VAL A 289 0.57 0.74 -10.46
CA VAL A 289 1.34 1.80 -9.81
C VAL A 289 0.63 2.18 -8.50
N VAL A 290 1.26 1.97 -7.36
CA VAL A 290 0.70 2.29 -6.04
C VAL A 290 1.68 3.20 -5.32
N LEU A 291 1.35 4.49 -5.26
CA LEU A 291 2.16 5.49 -4.61
C LEU A 291 1.69 5.71 -3.17
N LEU A 292 2.62 5.63 -2.22
CA LEU A 292 2.42 6.00 -0.84
C LEU A 292 3.17 7.30 -0.54
N THR A 293 2.42 8.29 -0.07
CA THR A 293 2.92 9.55 0.45
C THR A 293 2.38 9.83 1.85
N HIS A 294 2.97 10.82 2.53
CA HIS A 294 2.50 11.32 3.82
C HIS A 294 2.24 12.83 3.70
N CYS A 295 1.09 13.29 4.19
CA CYS A 295 0.66 14.69 4.05
C CYS A 295 1.32 15.65 5.05
N GLU A 296 2.14 15.16 5.98
CA GLU A 296 2.90 15.98 6.92
C GLU A 296 3.99 16.79 6.21
N GLU A 297 4.30 17.98 6.74
CA GLU A 297 5.32 18.91 6.24
C GLU A 297 6.72 18.26 6.16
N THR A 298 7.00 17.32 7.07
CA THR A 298 8.25 16.55 7.07
C THR A 298 8.41 15.66 5.84
N PHE A 299 7.31 15.33 5.15
CA PHE A 299 7.23 14.42 4.01
C PHE A 299 6.68 15.13 2.76
N SER A 300 5.64 14.61 2.12
CA SER A 300 5.09 15.21 0.90
C SER A 300 4.31 16.49 1.15
N GLY A 301 3.92 16.76 2.40
CA GLY A 301 3.25 18.00 2.78
C GLY A 301 4.16 19.21 2.87
N GLY A 302 5.47 19.08 2.66
CA GLY A 302 6.39 20.23 2.58
C GLY A 302 6.51 20.75 1.16
N ASP A 303 6.65 22.07 0.98
CA ASP A 303 6.51 22.75 -0.33
C ASP A 303 7.32 22.12 -1.46
N GLN A 304 8.59 21.78 -1.21
CA GLN A 304 9.45 21.15 -2.21
C GLN A 304 8.89 19.80 -2.68
N MET A 305 8.40 18.97 -1.76
CA MET A 305 7.87 17.65 -2.12
C MET A 305 6.45 17.70 -2.62
N LEU A 306 5.67 18.70 -2.22
CA LEU A 306 4.34 18.93 -2.80
C LEU A 306 4.47 19.33 -4.28
N ASP A 307 5.48 20.13 -4.64
CA ASP A 307 5.80 20.41 -6.05
C ASP A 307 6.17 19.14 -6.82
N VAL A 308 7.00 18.27 -6.22
CA VAL A 308 7.36 16.96 -6.80
C VAL A 308 6.12 16.08 -6.99
N TYR A 309 5.24 16.02 -5.99
CA TYR A 309 3.98 15.30 -6.06
C TYR A 309 3.10 15.82 -7.20
N LYS A 310 2.90 17.15 -7.27
CA LYS A 310 2.15 17.80 -8.35
C LYS A 310 2.72 17.46 -9.74
N ARG A 311 4.03 17.57 -9.92
CA ARG A 311 4.72 17.23 -11.19
C ARG A 311 4.65 15.74 -11.54
N PHE A 312 4.46 14.87 -10.55
CA PHE A 312 4.18 13.46 -10.79
C PHE A 312 2.72 13.24 -11.23
N LEU A 313 1.74 13.90 -10.59
CA LEU A 313 0.35 13.88 -11.04
C LEU A 313 0.23 14.36 -12.48
N GLU A 314 0.86 15.48 -12.83
CA GLU A 314 0.91 16.02 -14.19
C GLU A 314 1.49 15.01 -15.20
N TYR A 315 2.56 14.30 -14.82
CA TYR A 315 3.14 13.25 -15.65
C TYR A 315 2.19 12.08 -15.88
N ILE A 316 1.47 11.62 -14.85
CA ILE A 316 0.46 10.55 -14.99
C ILE A 316 -0.68 11.03 -15.90
N THR A 317 -1.21 12.24 -15.69
CA THR A 317 -2.33 12.76 -16.49
C THR A 317 -1.99 13.06 -17.95
N SER A 318 -0.75 13.41 -18.24
CA SER A 318 -0.30 13.76 -19.60
C SER A 318 0.05 12.54 -20.45
N ASN A 319 -0.01 11.33 -19.88
CA ASN A 319 0.38 10.11 -20.56
C ASN A 319 -0.78 9.10 -20.59
N SER A 320 -1.28 8.82 -21.79
CA SER A 320 -2.39 7.87 -22.03
C SER A 320 -2.07 6.43 -21.65
N ARG A 321 -0.80 6.12 -21.34
CA ARG A 321 -0.37 4.85 -20.75
C ARG A 321 -0.99 4.61 -19.37
N PHE A 322 -1.36 5.65 -18.64
CA PHE A 322 -1.83 5.53 -17.27
C PHE A 322 -3.31 5.89 -17.12
N ARG A 323 -3.95 5.36 -16.09
CA ARG A 323 -5.29 5.76 -15.64
C ARG A 323 -5.36 5.75 -14.13
N TRP A 324 -6.08 6.71 -13.54
CA TRP A 324 -6.41 6.66 -12.12
C TRP A 324 -7.33 5.49 -11.81
N SER A 325 -7.15 4.86 -10.65
CA SER A 325 -7.97 3.75 -10.19
C SER A 325 -8.04 3.70 -8.66
N SER A 326 -9.06 3.05 -8.11
CA SER A 326 -9.17 2.75 -6.69
C SER A 326 -8.67 1.34 -6.36
N PRO A 327 -8.24 1.06 -5.11
CA PRO A 327 -7.89 -0.30 -4.68
C PRO A 327 -8.97 -1.34 -5.02
N MET A 328 -10.24 -1.00 -4.80
CA MET A 328 -11.36 -1.91 -5.07
C MET A 328 -11.53 -2.28 -6.55
N GLU A 329 -11.30 -1.33 -7.47
CA GLU A 329 -11.29 -1.64 -8.90
C GLU A 329 -10.15 -2.60 -9.25
N ILE A 330 -8.99 -2.45 -8.63
CA ILE A 330 -7.82 -3.32 -8.83
C ILE A 330 -8.10 -4.74 -8.34
N ILE A 331 -8.58 -4.87 -7.10
CA ILE A 331 -8.86 -6.17 -6.49
C ILE A 331 -9.98 -6.90 -7.24
N SER A 332 -11.02 -6.17 -7.64
CA SER A 332 -12.12 -6.69 -8.45
C SER A 332 -11.62 -7.18 -9.81
N LYS A 333 -10.85 -6.35 -10.54
CA LYS A 333 -10.29 -6.72 -11.85
C LYS A 333 -9.31 -7.89 -11.76
N ALA A 334 -8.58 -8.03 -10.66
CA ALA A 334 -7.69 -9.15 -10.40
C ALA A 334 -8.41 -10.44 -9.99
N GLY A 335 -9.73 -10.40 -9.74
CA GLY A 335 -10.48 -11.56 -9.26
C GLY A 335 -10.12 -11.97 -7.82
N LEU A 336 -9.66 -11.02 -6.99
CA LEU A 336 -9.16 -11.27 -5.64
C LEU A 336 -10.16 -10.93 -4.53
N LEU A 337 -11.40 -10.60 -4.89
CA LEU A 337 -12.44 -10.32 -3.90
C LEU A 337 -12.77 -11.58 -3.10
N THR A 338 -12.35 -11.57 -1.84
CA THR A 338 -12.70 -12.57 -0.85
C THR A 338 -13.70 -11.97 0.13
N LYS A 339 -14.78 -12.70 0.44
CA LYS A 339 -15.71 -12.27 1.50
C LYS A 339 -15.04 -12.52 2.85
N PRO A 340 -15.00 -11.54 3.77
CA PRO A 340 -14.46 -11.79 5.11
C PRO A 340 -15.23 -12.92 5.79
N ALA A 341 -14.54 -13.85 6.45
CA ALA A 341 -15.17 -15.06 7.01
C ALA A 341 -16.28 -14.76 8.05
N ASN A 342 -16.28 -13.57 8.65
CA ASN A 342 -17.30 -13.10 9.60
C ASN A 342 -18.29 -12.09 8.97
N SER A 343 -18.69 -12.28 7.70
CA SER A 343 -19.61 -11.41 6.97
C SER A 343 -21.08 -11.45 7.45
N GLN A 344 -21.33 -11.52 8.76
CA GLN A 344 -22.65 -11.15 9.30
C GLN A 344 -22.87 -9.63 9.39
N ARG A 345 -21.89 -8.78 9.02
CA ARG A 345 -22.04 -7.32 9.14
C ARG A 345 -21.93 -6.47 7.87
N LEU A 346 -21.40 -6.96 6.76
CA LEU A 346 -21.33 -6.16 5.52
C LEU A 346 -21.49 -7.10 4.32
N SER A 347 -22.64 -7.04 3.64
CA SER A 347 -22.80 -7.73 2.36
C SER A 347 -22.02 -6.95 1.30
N ALA A 348 -21.31 -7.66 0.42
CA ALA A 348 -20.55 -7.06 -0.68
C ALA A 348 -21.44 -6.25 -1.65
N GLU A 349 -22.75 -6.49 -1.64
CA GLU A 349 -23.74 -5.75 -2.43
C GLU A 349 -24.01 -4.35 -1.84
N ASP A 350 -23.92 -4.17 -0.52
CA ASP A 350 -24.12 -2.88 0.14
C ASP A 350 -22.92 -1.93 -0.02
N ALA A 351 -21.70 -2.48 -0.16
CA ALA A 351 -20.49 -1.69 -0.37
C ALA A 351 -20.40 -1.14 -1.80
N ALA A 352 -20.80 -1.92 -2.81
CA ALA A 352 -20.84 -1.49 -4.20
C ALA A 352 -21.96 -0.46 -4.46
N ALA A 353 -23.11 -0.58 -3.79
CA ALA A 353 -24.24 0.33 -3.93
C ALA A 353 -24.03 1.71 -3.26
N LYS A 354 -23.06 1.83 -2.33
CA LYS A 354 -22.72 3.10 -1.66
C LYS A 354 -21.54 3.85 -2.30
N LEU A 355 -20.97 3.32 -3.38
CA LEU A 355 -19.86 3.90 -4.13
C LEU A 355 -20.27 4.43 -5.52
N GLN A 356 -21.56 4.37 -5.87
CA GLN A 356 -22.18 5.14 -6.95
C GLN A 356 -22.83 6.40 -6.38
#